data_AF-A0A9D8JAM7-F1
#
_entry.id   AF-A0A9D8JAM7-F1
#
_cell.length_a   1.000
_cell.length_b   1.000
_cell.length_c   1.000
_cell.angle_alpha   90.00
_cell.angle_beta   90.00
_cell.angle_gamma   90.00
#
_symmetry.space_group_name_H-M   'P 1'
#
loop_
_entity.id
_entity.type
_entity.pdbx_description
1 polymer ?
#
loop_
_entity_poly.entity_id
_entity_poly.type
_entity_poly.pdbx_seq_one_letter_code
_entity_poly.pdbx_strand_id
1 'polypeptide(L)'
;MEPSTNSSASIMRARVAANIKRCRQRAGFTQSALAGRLGVSQRYVAMLEQDARNLSIETLTRIAESLAVNITELICDAKELELANRAAAQLGIELLQQHLKGQSP
;
A
#
# COMPACT_ATOMS: atom_id res chain seq x y z
N MET A 1 31.82 16.00 -3.90
CA MET A 1 30.94 15.48 -2.83
C MET A 1 29.87 14.66 -3.54
N GLU A 2 30.11 13.36 -3.69
CA GLU A 2 29.27 12.48 -4.51
C GLU A 2 27.94 12.18 -3.79
N PRO A 3 26.77 12.37 -4.42
CA PRO A 3 25.52 11.83 -3.90
C PRO A 3 25.42 10.34 -4.28
N SER A 4 26.28 9.51 -3.73
CA SER A 4 26.27 8.06 -3.96
C SER A 4 25.43 7.37 -2.88
N THR A 5 24.15 7.13 -3.14
CA THR A 5 23.34 6.04 -2.51
C THR A 5 21.88 6.04 -3.00
N ASN A 6 21.63 6.07 -4.31
CA ASN A 6 20.32 5.65 -4.83
C ASN A 6 20.32 4.13 -5.06
N SER A 7 20.42 3.34 -3.98
CA SER A 7 20.27 1.88 -4.03
C SER A 7 18.80 1.55 -4.27
N SER A 8 18.50 0.60 -5.16
CA SER A 8 17.13 0.09 -5.41
C SER A 8 16.41 -0.31 -4.12
N ALA A 9 17.14 -0.85 -3.15
CA ALA A 9 16.62 -1.16 -1.82
C ALA A 9 16.19 0.09 -1.04
N SER A 10 16.91 1.20 -1.16
CA SER A 10 16.56 2.49 -0.53
C SER A 10 15.25 3.05 -1.10
N ILE A 11 15.11 3.02 -2.43
CA ILE A 11 13.88 3.44 -3.12
C ILE A 11 12.70 2.58 -2.68
N MET A 12 12.89 1.26 -2.64
CA MET A 12 11.84 0.33 -2.20
C MET A 12 11.42 0.58 -0.75
N ARG A 13 12.36 0.83 0.16
CA ARG A 13 12.04 1.17 1.55
C ARG A 13 11.27 2.47 1.70
N ALA A 14 11.68 3.51 0.98
CA ALA A 14 10.96 4.79 0.98
C ALA A 14 9.52 4.62 0.48
N ARG A 15 9.34 3.80 -0.58
CA ARG A 15 8.02 3.44 -1.10
C ARG A 15 7.18 2.70 -0.06
N VAL A 16 7.74 1.68 0.59
CA VAL A 16 7.04 0.91 1.63
C VAL A 16 6.60 1.81 2.78
N ALA A 17 7.49 2.68 3.27
CA ALA A 17 7.17 3.64 4.34
C ALA A 17 6.00 4.56 3.96
N ALA A 18 6.03 5.11 2.74
CA ALA A 18 4.96 5.96 2.21
C ALA A 18 3.64 5.20 2.05
N ASN A 19 3.69 3.95 1.58
CA ASN A 19 2.51 3.11 1.39
C ASN A 19 1.86 2.71 2.72
N ILE A 20 2.64 2.37 3.75
CA ILE A 20 2.13 2.09 5.10
C ILE A 20 1.35 3.30 5.62
N LYS A 21 1.93 4.50 5.52
CA LYS A 21 1.27 5.75 5.93
C LYS A 21 -0.03 5.99 5.17
N ARG A 22 -0.01 5.84 3.84
CA ARG A 22 -1.21 6.02 2.99
C ARG A 22 -2.31 5.03 3.37
N CYS A 23 -1.97 3.75 3.47
CA CYS A 23 -2.94 2.70 3.80
C CYS A 23 -3.52 2.90 5.21
N ARG A 24 -2.70 3.29 6.18
CA ARG A 24 -3.16 3.65 7.53
C ARG A 24 -4.16 4.81 7.50
N GLN A 25 -3.83 5.88 6.79
CA GLN A 25 -4.71 7.05 6.66
C GLN A 25 -6.03 6.70 5.97
N ARG A 26 -5.99 5.89 4.90
CA ARG A 26 -7.18 5.40 4.20
C ARG A 26 -8.07 4.52 5.09
N ALA A 27 -7.47 3.75 5.99
CA ALA A 27 -8.18 2.96 7.00
C ALA A 27 -8.69 3.79 8.21
N GLY A 28 -8.42 5.11 8.25
CA GLY A 28 -8.89 6.00 9.32
C GLY A 28 -8.15 5.86 10.66
N PHE A 29 -7.00 5.20 10.68
CA PHE A 29 -6.25 4.98 11.93
C PHE A 29 -5.26 6.10 12.22
N THR A 30 -5.12 6.48 13.49
CA THR A 30 -3.96 7.23 13.98
C THR A 30 -2.75 6.29 14.08
N GLN A 31 -1.54 6.85 14.20
CA GLN A 31 -0.34 6.01 14.45
C GLN A 31 -0.46 5.21 15.75
N SER A 32 -1.05 5.80 16.79
CA SER A 32 -1.29 5.12 18.07
C SER A 32 -2.31 3.98 17.93
N ALA A 33 -3.37 4.18 17.13
CA ALA A 33 -4.36 3.13 16.87
C ALA A 33 -3.75 1.93 16.13
N LEU A 34 -2.93 2.17 15.10
CA LEU A 34 -2.21 1.10 14.41
C LEU A 34 -1.19 0.42 15.35
N ALA A 35 -0.49 1.18 16.17
CA ALA A 35 0.45 0.64 17.14
C ALA A 35 -0.22 -0.31 18.14
N GLY A 36 -1.40 0.08 18.65
CA GLY A 36 -2.22 -0.77 19.53
C GLY A 36 -2.63 -2.08 18.85
N ARG A 37 -3.04 -2.04 17.58
CA ARG A 37 -3.36 -3.25 16.80
C ARG A 37 -2.15 -4.17 16.60
N LEU A 38 -0.97 -3.58 16.41
CA LEU A 38 0.26 -4.32 16.19
C LEU A 38 0.93 -4.79 17.49
N GLY A 39 0.48 -4.33 18.66
CA GLY A 39 1.15 -4.60 19.95
C GLY A 39 2.55 -3.99 20.02
N VAL A 40 2.77 -2.82 19.42
CA VAL A 40 4.05 -2.10 19.37
C VAL A 40 3.90 -0.67 19.87
N SER A 41 5.01 0.07 19.99
CA SER A 41 4.95 1.48 20.37
C SER A 41 4.51 2.37 19.21
N GLN A 42 3.83 3.48 19.51
CA GLN A 42 3.54 4.53 18.50
C GLN A 42 4.82 5.02 17.82
N ARG A 43 5.92 5.16 18.57
CA ARG A 43 7.24 5.54 18.03
C ARG A 43 7.72 4.56 16.97
N TYR A 44 7.51 3.27 17.15
CA TYR A 44 7.86 2.26 16.15
C TYR A 44 7.04 2.46 14.87
N VAL A 45 5.73 2.69 14.96
CA VAL A 45 4.90 3.00 13.79
C VAL A 45 5.36 4.28 13.09
N ALA A 46 5.69 5.34 13.84
CA ALA A 46 6.24 6.56 13.26
C ALA A 46 7.58 6.32 12.54
N MET A 47 8.44 5.48 13.10
CA MET A 47 9.69 5.07 12.45
C MET A 47 9.42 4.29 11.16
N LEU A 48 8.46 3.35 11.15
CA LEU A 48 8.10 2.59 9.96
C LEU A 48 7.59 3.48 8.81
N GLU A 49 6.87 4.55 9.13
CA GLU A 49 6.37 5.52 8.15
C GLU A 49 7.43 6.50 7.66
N GLN A 50 8.60 6.55 8.29
CA GLN A 50 9.72 7.43 7.94
C GLN A 50 10.87 6.67 7.27
N ASP A 51 11.27 5.52 7.83
CA ASP A 51 12.37 4.69 7.34
C ASP A 51 12.11 3.21 7.64
N ALA A 52 11.73 2.45 6.60
CA ALA A 52 11.48 1.01 6.68
C ALA A 52 12.78 0.16 6.65
N ARG A 53 13.91 0.68 7.17
CA ARG A 53 15.25 0.08 7.06
C ARG A 53 15.36 -1.38 7.49
N ASN A 54 14.71 -1.72 8.60
CA ASN A 54 14.81 -3.05 9.22
C ASN A 54 13.43 -3.72 9.31
N LEU A 55 12.54 -3.43 8.36
CA LEU A 55 11.23 -4.07 8.33
C LEU A 55 11.37 -5.50 7.81
N SER A 56 11.05 -6.49 8.65
CA SER A 56 10.96 -7.88 8.21
C SER A 56 9.69 -8.11 7.39
N ILE A 57 9.71 -9.15 6.54
CA ILE A 57 8.52 -9.57 5.78
C ILE A 57 7.37 -9.96 6.72
N GLU A 58 7.69 -10.57 7.86
CA GLU A 58 6.70 -10.92 8.89
C GLU A 58 6.00 -9.67 9.44
N THR A 59 6.76 -8.63 9.81
CA THR A 59 6.17 -7.37 10.28
C THR A 59 5.38 -6.68 9.16
N LEU A 60 5.87 -6.70 7.92
CA LEU A 60 5.14 -6.17 6.76
C LEU A 60 3.79 -6.89 6.56
N THR A 61 3.76 -8.21 6.72
CA THR A 61 2.55 -9.03 6.63
C THR A 61 1.56 -8.67 7.73
N ARG A 62 2.03 -8.58 8.98
CA ARG A 62 1.20 -8.16 10.13
C ARG A 62 0.61 -6.76 9.96
N ILE A 63 1.36 -5.84 9.34
CA ILE A 63 0.86 -4.50 9.00
C ILE A 63 -0.24 -4.59 7.95
N ALA A 64 -0.04 -5.36 6.88
CA ALA A 64 -1.05 -5.55 5.83
C ALA A 64 -2.36 -6.10 6.39
N GLU A 65 -2.28 -7.15 7.23
CA GLU A 65 -3.41 -7.73 7.96
C GLU A 65 -4.09 -6.71 8.88
N SER A 66 -3.32 -5.98 9.68
CA SER A 66 -3.83 -4.96 10.61
C SER A 66 -4.52 -3.79 9.91
N LEU A 67 -4.17 -3.54 8.64
CA LEU A 67 -4.76 -2.51 7.79
C LEU A 67 -5.85 -3.07 6.85
N ALA A 68 -6.09 -4.39 6.84
CA ALA A 68 -6.98 -5.08 5.91
C ALA A 68 -6.69 -4.75 4.43
N VAL A 69 -5.41 -4.75 4.06
CA VAL A 69 -4.93 -4.52 2.68
C VAL A 69 -4.11 -5.71 2.18
N ASN A 70 -3.97 -5.84 0.86
CA ASN A 70 -3.01 -6.80 0.32
C ASN A 70 -1.58 -6.31 0.56
N ILE A 71 -0.64 -7.23 0.83
CA ILE A 71 0.77 -6.89 1.01
C ILE A 71 1.37 -6.17 -0.21
N THR A 72 0.87 -6.45 -1.42
CA THR A 72 1.27 -5.74 -2.65
C THR A 72 0.96 -4.25 -2.60
N GLU A 73 -0.08 -3.82 -1.88
CA GLU A 73 -0.39 -2.40 -1.69
C GLU A 73 0.67 -1.66 -0.87
N LEU A 74 1.43 -2.40 -0.06
CA LEU A 74 2.55 -1.87 0.71
C LEU A 74 3.84 -1.83 -0.12
N ILE A 75 3.98 -2.63 -1.17
CA ILE A 75 5.22 -2.78 -1.95
C ILE A 75 5.17 -2.04 -3.29
N CYS A 76 4.03 -2.08 -3.97
CA CYS A 76 3.87 -1.54 -5.33
C CYS A 76 3.84 -0.01 -5.34
N ASP A 77 4.14 0.57 -6.51
CA ASP A 77 3.93 1.99 -6.70
C ASP A 77 2.44 2.33 -6.56
N ALA A 78 2.14 3.38 -5.81
CA ALA A 78 0.78 3.82 -5.58
C ALA A 78 0.05 4.10 -6.90
N LYS A 79 0.76 4.73 -7.85
CA LYS A 79 0.21 5.15 -9.13
C LYS A 79 -0.01 3.96 -10.06
N GLU A 80 0.92 3.01 -10.08
CA GLU A 80 0.79 1.79 -10.86
C GLU A 80 -0.42 0.96 -10.38
N LEU A 81 -0.57 0.80 -9.06
CA LEU A 81 -1.70 0.10 -8.49
C LEU A 81 -3.03 0.81 -8.78
N GLU A 82 -3.06 2.14 -8.69
CA GLU A 82 -4.23 2.93 -9.02
C GLU A 82 -4.62 2.81 -10.50
N LEU A 83 -3.65 2.88 -11.41
CA LEU A 83 -3.87 2.69 -12.84
C LEU A 83 -4.36 1.27 -13.16
N ALA A 84 -3.77 0.24 -12.54
CA ALA A 84 -4.20 -1.14 -12.69
C ALA A 84 -5.66 -1.33 -12.20
N ASN A 85 -6.00 -0.78 -11.03
CA ASN A 85 -7.35 -0.85 -10.48
C ASN A 85 -8.38 -0.13 -11.36
N ARG A 86 -8.02 1.05 -11.91
CA ARG A 86 -8.88 1.79 -12.84
C ARG A 86 -9.10 1.01 -14.15
N ALA A 87 -8.04 0.43 -14.70
CA ALA A 87 -8.14 -0.38 -15.92
C ALA A 87 -9.02 -1.63 -15.70
N ALA A 88 -8.86 -2.31 -14.56
CA ALA A 88 -9.70 -3.46 -14.21
C ALA A 88 -11.18 -3.06 -14.06
N ALA A 89 -11.46 -1.93 -13.39
CA ALA A 89 -12.82 -1.41 -13.25
C ALA A 89 -13.45 -1.04 -14.61
N GLN A 90 -12.68 -0.40 -15.49
CA GLN A 90 -13.11 -0.01 -16.83
C GLN A 90 -13.48 -1.24 -17.68
N LEU A 91 -12.65 -2.28 -17.66
CA LEU A 91 -12.92 -3.53 -18.39
C LEU A 91 -14.23 -4.20 -17.91
N GLY A 92 -14.47 -4.22 -16.59
CA GLY A 92 -15.71 -4.75 -16.04
C GLY A 92 -16.95 -3.99 -16.53
N ILE A 93 -16.88 -2.65 -16.59
CA ILE A 93 -17.95 -1.79 -17.11
C ILE A 93 -18.19 -2.06 -18.59
N GLU A 94 -17.13 -2.16 -19.40
CA GLU A 94 -17.23 -2.42 -20.83
C GLU A 94 -17.88 -3.77 -21.13
N LEU A 95 -17.51 -4.83 -20.39
CA LEU A 95 -18.13 -6.15 -20.52
C LEU A 95 -19.63 -6.12 -20.20
N LEU A 96 -20.03 -5.39 -19.15
CA LEU A 96 -21.44 -5.22 -18.79
C LEU A 96 -22.20 -4.45 -19.88
N GLN A 97 -21.61 -3.39 -20.43
CA GLN A 97 -22.23 -2.60 -21.51
C GLN A 97 -22.37 -3.42 -22.81
N GLN A 98 -21.40 -4.27 -23.14
CA GLN A 98 -21.50 -5.18 -24.29
C GLN A 98 -22.64 -6.18 -24.12
N HIS A 99 -22.79 -6.77 -22.93
CA HIS A 99 -23.86 -7.72 -22.64
C HIS A 99 -25.24 -7.06 -22.73
N LEU A 100 -25.39 -5.83 -22.23
CA LEU A 100 -26.64 -5.07 -22.33
C LEU A 100 -27.00 -4.68 -23.78
N LYS A 101 -26.01 -4.33 -24.62
CA LYS A 101 -26.23 -4.02 -26.04
C LYS A 101 -26.59 -5.26 -26.87
N GLY A 102 -26.12 -6.44 -26.49
CA GLY A 102 -26.40 -7.72 -27.17
C GLY A 102 -27.75 -8.36 -26.81
N GLN A 103 -28.48 -7.84 -25.82
CA GLN A 103 -29.80 -8.33 -25.40
C GLN A 103 -30.98 -7.47 -25.92
N SER A 104 -30.74 -6.50 -26.81
CA SER A 104 -31.85 -5.81 -27.47
C SER A 104 -32.53 -6.74 -28.49
N PRO A 105 -33.86 -6.92 -28.43
CA PRO A 105 -34.62 -7.77 -29.34
C PRO A 105 -34.70 -7.22 -30.78
#